data_AF-A0A553P3S6-F1
#
_entry.id   AF-A0A553P3S6-F1
#
_cell.length_a   1.000
_cell.length_b   1.000
_cell.length_c   1.000
_cell.angle_alpha   90.00
_cell.angle_beta   90.00
_cell.angle_gamma   90.00
#
_symmetry.space_group_name_H-M   'P 1'
#
loop_
_entity.id
_entity.type
_entity.pdbx_description
1 polymer ?
#
loop_
_entity_poly.entity_id
_entity_poly.type
_entity_poly.pdbx_seq_one_letter_code
_entity_poly.pdbx_strand_id
1 'polypeptide(L)'
;MRPATPSRTVAINEVSGIIFSKVDILHGPTAFAHKTYATLAKLIQKDYINPPSGVPFDRSTLSKDEKGEANQAQIVDELLGGLRNGFFIESGAADGLYHSNTLFLETQRNWTGILIEPNPSQFQVLQKAKRNCHSLQGCLSVHNYAEEVTFLNAGHVGGIKGVNVPRSISQQRTWSNYRRISFESRVQCFPLYSILLALGNPRVDLLSLDVEGAELEILQTIPWDKVDIGVILVEVDPWSKHAIHNILALHGYVFIRSIRGQDRLFQKRRPGVSHQKLFTMFDEA
;
A
#
# COMPACT_ATOMS: atom_id res chain seq x y z
N MET A 1 25.34 45.78 8.18
CA MET A 1 24.99 44.34 8.26
C MET A 1 23.68 44.23 9.04
N ARG A 2 22.61 43.69 8.43
CA ARG A 2 21.34 43.43 9.13
C ARG A 2 21.45 42.08 9.85
N PRO A 3 20.95 41.92 11.08
CA PRO A 3 20.87 40.60 11.68
C PRO A 3 19.73 39.81 11.04
N ALA A 4 20.00 38.55 10.73
CA ALA A 4 19.06 37.59 10.18
C ALA A 4 17.99 37.22 11.23
N THR A 5 16.73 37.20 10.81
CA THR A 5 15.60 36.64 11.57
C THR A 5 15.72 35.12 11.67
N PRO A 6 15.47 34.49 12.84
CA PRO A 6 15.42 33.04 12.93
C PRO A 6 14.14 32.51 12.27
N SER A 7 14.31 31.47 11.45
CA SER A 7 13.23 30.66 10.90
C SER A 7 12.39 30.05 12.03
N ARG A 8 11.07 30.27 12.01
CA ARG A 8 10.12 29.65 12.94
C ARG A 8 9.93 28.18 12.57
N THR A 9 10.64 27.28 13.24
CA THR A 9 10.26 25.87 13.29
C THR A 9 9.01 25.75 14.15
N VAL A 10 7.90 25.29 13.55
CA VAL A 10 6.63 25.09 14.23
C VAL A 10 6.75 23.87 15.15
N ALA A 11 6.76 24.09 16.46
CA ALA A 11 6.66 23.04 17.47
C ALA A 11 5.23 22.46 17.48
N ILE A 12 5.11 21.13 17.48
CA ILE A 12 3.84 20.42 17.54
C ILE A 12 3.74 19.66 18.88
N ASN A 13 2.94 20.22 19.78
CA ASN A 13 2.34 19.76 21.04
C ASN A 13 3.04 18.74 21.97
N GLU A 14 3.07 19.15 23.25
CA GLU A 14 3.58 18.47 24.44
C GLU A 14 2.72 17.29 24.88
N VAL A 15 3.37 16.16 25.21
CA VAL A 15 3.15 15.38 26.44
C VAL A 15 4.46 14.65 26.79
N SER A 16 4.92 14.73 28.05
CA SER A 16 6.16 14.14 28.64
C SER A 16 7.50 14.89 28.46
N GLY A 17 7.49 16.17 28.10
CA GLY A 17 8.69 17.02 28.16
C GLY A 17 9.75 16.77 27.08
N ILE A 18 9.48 15.88 26.12
CA ILE A 18 10.32 15.66 24.93
C ILE A 18 9.58 16.25 23.74
N ILE A 19 10.11 17.35 23.17
CA ILE A 19 9.62 17.96 21.94
C ILE A 19 10.32 17.26 20.77
N PHE A 20 9.57 16.53 19.96
CA PHE A 20 10.08 15.99 18.70
C PHE A 20 9.84 17.00 17.58
N SER A 21 10.88 17.26 16.79
CA SER A 21 10.73 18.02 15.57
C SER A 21 9.99 17.21 14.50
N LYS A 22 9.42 17.89 13.50
CA LYS A 22 8.87 17.22 12.31
C LYS A 22 9.90 16.31 11.63
N VAL A 23 11.19 16.67 11.69
CA VAL A 23 12.28 15.85 11.13
C VAL A 23 12.45 14.55 11.90
N ASP A 24 12.43 14.60 13.25
CA ASP A 24 12.58 13.41 14.10
C ASP A 24 11.46 12.39 13.89
N ILE A 25 10.23 12.87 13.65
CA ILE A 25 9.05 12.03 13.41
C ILE A 25 9.11 11.34 12.04
N LEU A 26 9.70 12.00 11.04
CA LEU A 26 9.71 11.54 9.65
C LEU A 26 10.94 10.72 9.24
N HIS A 27 12.05 10.81 9.98
CA HIS A 27 13.35 10.24 9.57
C HIS A 27 13.98 9.28 10.58
N GLY A 28 13.27 8.87 11.63
CA GLY A 28 13.90 8.18 12.75
C GLY A 28 13.19 6.88 13.16
N PRO A 29 13.95 5.87 13.64
CA PRO A 29 13.45 4.87 14.57
C PRO A 29 13.19 5.56 15.92
N THR A 30 12.20 6.45 16.00
CA THR A 30 11.98 7.20 17.23
C THR A 30 11.58 6.21 18.33
N ALA A 31 12.35 6.22 19.42
CA ALA A 31 12.35 5.23 20.50
C ALA A 31 11.04 5.12 21.32
N PHE A 32 9.89 5.59 20.83
CA PHE A 32 8.61 5.58 21.54
C PHE A 32 7.42 5.39 20.57
N ALA A 33 7.32 4.18 19.99
CA ALA A 33 6.33 3.80 18.96
C ALA A 33 4.85 4.14 19.29
N HIS A 34 4.44 4.11 20.56
CA HIS A 34 3.03 4.36 20.91
C HIS A 34 2.63 5.83 21.01
N LYS A 35 3.57 6.72 21.37
CA LYS A 35 3.31 8.17 21.46
C LYS A 35 3.48 8.88 20.12
N THR A 36 4.16 8.24 19.16
CA THR A 36 4.41 8.76 17.83
C THR A 36 3.25 8.52 16.86
N TYR A 37 2.50 7.42 16.96
CA TYR A 37 1.42 7.12 16.01
C TYR A 37 0.38 8.22 15.87
N ALA A 38 -0.09 8.81 16.97
CA ALA A 38 -1.12 9.86 16.91
C ALA A 38 -0.60 11.16 16.27
N THR A 39 0.63 11.57 16.62
CA THR A 39 1.25 12.76 16.04
C THR A 39 1.62 12.54 14.58
N LEU A 40 2.18 11.38 14.25
CA LEU A 40 2.49 10.97 12.89
C LEU A 40 1.22 10.87 12.05
N ALA A 41 0.13 10.28 12.56
CA ALA A 41 -1.14 10.20 11.86
C ALA A 41 -1.71 11.58 11.53
N LYS A 42 -1.66 12.54 12.47
CA LYS A 42 -2.08 13.94 12.22
C LYS A 42 -1.23 14.60 11.14
N LEU A 43 0.07 14.34 11.14
CA LEU A 43 0.99 14.86 10.14
C LEU A 43 0.73 14.23 8.76
N ILE A 44 0.55 12.91 8.69
CA ILE A 44 0.18 12.19 7.46
C ILE A 44 -1.13 12.74 6.91
N GLN A 45 -2.17 12.84 7.76
CA GLN A 45 -3.48 13.34 7.37
C GLN A 45 -3.41 14.75 6.78
N LYS A 46 -2.62 15.62 7.39
CA LYS A 46 -2.50 17.03 6.99
C LYS A 46 -1.64 17.23 5.74
N ASP A 47 -0.49 16.54 5.68
CA ASP A 47 0.59 16.89 4.77
C ASP A 47 0.79 15.86 3.63
N TYR A 48 0.24 14.65 3.74
CA TYR A 48 0.53 13.54 2.80
C TYR A 48 -0.71 12.88 2.19
N ILE A 49 -1.87 12.97 2.83
CA ILE A 49 -3.13 12.42 2.30
C ILE A 49 -3.84 13.49 1.47
N ASN A 50 -4.04 13.21 0.18
CA ASN A 50 -4.96 13.96 -0.64
C ASN A 50 -6.38 13.42 -0.44
N PRO A 51 -7.39 14.29 -0.33
CA PRO A 51 -8.78 13.86 -0.30
C PRO A 51 -9.21 13.30 -1.66
N PRO A 52 -10.33 12.54 -1.71
CA PRO A 52 -10.98 12.18 -2.96
C PRO A 52 -11.22 13.39 -3.86
N SER A 53 -11.28 13.15 -5.17
CA SER A 53 -11.42 14.24 -6.15
C SER A 53 -12.66 15.12 -5.95
N GLY A 54 -13.68 14.62 -5.23
CA GLY A 54 -14.92 15.34 -4.96
C GLY A 54 -15.81 15.55 -6.18
N VAL A 55 -15.41 15.00 -7.33
CA VAL A 55 -16.15 15.04 -8.59
C VAL A 55 -16.51 13.62 -9.03
N PRO A 56 -17.63 13.43 -9.73
CA PRO A 56 -17.96 12.12 -10.29
C PRO A 56 -16.82 11.62 -11.18
N PHE A 57 -16.41 10.36 -10.97
CA PHE A 57 -15.36 9.74 -11.75
C PHE A 57 -15.75 9.68 -13.23
N ASP A 58 -14.88 10.20 -14.11
CA ASP A 58 -15.12 10.22 -15.55
C ASP A 58 -14.83 8.84 -16.16
N ARG A 59 -15.89 8.06 -16.32
CA ARG A 59 -15.83 6.71 -16.90
C ARG A 59 -15.35 6.67 -18.36
N SER A 60 -15.30 7.79 -19.07
CA SER A 60 -14.77 7.82 -20.45
C SER A 60 -13.25 7.62 -20.50
N THR A 61 -12.56 7.82 -19.36
CA THR A 61 -11.11 7.64 -19.23
C THR A 61 -10.69 6.19 -19.01
N LEU A 62 -11.65 5.28 -18.84
CA LEU A 62 -11.39 3.89 -18.53
C LEU A 62 -10.84 3.12 -19.74
N SER A 63 -9.79 2.32 -19.48
CA SER A 63 -9.47 1.22 -20.37
C SER A 63 -10.60 0.17 -20.30
N LYS A 64 -10.74 -0.68 -21.33
CA LYS A 64 -11.78 -1.74 -21.33
C LYS A 64 -11.67 -2.72 -20.17
N ASP A 65 -10.52 -2.79 -19.48
CA ASP A 65 -10.29 -3.72 -18.38
C ASP A 65 -10.09 -2.97 -17.05
N GLU A 66 -11.16 -2.88 -16.26
CA GLU A 66 -11.15 -2.28 -14.92
C GLU A 66 -10.75 -3.29 -13.82
N LYS A 67 -10.49 -4.55 -14.18
CA LYS A 67 -10.51 -5.67 -13.24
C LYS A 67 -9.13 -6.11 -12.74
N GLY A 68 -8.12 -5.28 -12.94
CA GLY A 68 -6.72 -5.63 -12.71
C GLY A 68 -6.09 -6.32 -13.92
N GLU A 69 -4.80 -6.65 -13.84
CA GLU A 69 -4.06 -7.33 -14.93
C GLU A 69 -4.62 -8.72 -15.26
N ALA A 70 -5.20 -9.40 -14.27
CA ALA A 70 -5.58 -10.80 -14.31
C ALA A 70 -6.96 -11.07 -13.71
N ASN A 71 -7.88 -10.10 -13.79
CA ASN A 71 -9.20 -10.13 -13.16
C ASN A 71 -9.18 -10.24 -11.62
N GLN A 72 -8.10 -9.80 -10.94
CA GLN A 72 -7.99 -9.85 -9.48
C GLN A 72 -9.19 -9.17 -8.80
N ALA A 73 -9.64 -8.01 -9.29
CA ALA A 73 -10.76 -7.28 -8.70
C ALA A 73 -12.07 -8.08 -8.78
N GLN A 74 -12.30 -8.81 -9.88
CA GLN A 74 -13.48 -9.67 -10.02
C GLN A 74 -13.41 -10.88 -9.08
N ILE A 75 -12.23 -11.49 -8.93
CA ILE A 75 -12.03 -12.60 -8.00
C ILE A 75 -12.32 -12.16 -6.55
N VAL A 76 -11.87 -10.97 -6.16
CA VAL A 76 -12.17 -10.39 -4.84
C VAL A 76 -13.67 -10.13 -4.68
N ASP A 77 -14.30 -9.57 -5.70
CA ASP A 77 -15.74 -9.29 -5.69
C ASP A 77 -16.59 -10.55 -5.49
N GLU A 78 -16.27 -11.62 -6.22
CA GLU A 78 -16.91 -12.93 -6.07
C GLU A 78 -16.66 -13.54 -4.69
N LEU A 79 -15.43 -13.47 -4.19
CA LEU A 79 -15.05 -13.96 -2.86
C LEU A 79 -15.83 -13.24 -1.75
N LEU A 80 -16.12 -11.96 -1.93
CA LEU A 80 -16.86 -11.12 -0.97
C LEU A 80 -18.37 -11.08 -1.24
N GLY A 81 -18.88 -11.86 -2.20
CA GLY A 81 -20.30 -11.96 -2.50
C GLY A 81 -20.89 -10.65 -3.03
N GLY A 82 -20.12 -9.86 -3.78
CA GLY A 82 -20.58 -8.60 -4.35
C GLY A 82 -20.73 -7.46 -3.33
N LEU A 83 -19.93 -7.50 -2.24
CA LEU A 83 -19.95 -6.49 -1.18
C LEU A 83 -19.91 -5.06 -1.76
N ARG A 84 -20.76 -4.18 -1.22
CA ARG A 84 -20.79 -2.76 -1.56
C ARG A 84 -20.30 -1.91 -0.40
N ASN A 85 -19.83 -0.71 -0.70
CA ASN A 85 -19.37 0.28 0.28
C ASN A 85 -18.21 -0.24 1.15
N GLY A 86 -17.32 -1.05 0.56
CA GLY A 86 -16.12 -1.51 1.24
C GLY A 86 -14.99 -0.46 1.22
N PHE A 87 -13.92 -0.76 1.95
CA PHE A 87 -12.72 0.06 1.99
C PHE A 87 -11.49 -0.70 1.47
N PHE A 88 -10.74 -0.12 0.53
CA PHE A 88 -9.50 -0.72 0.02
C PHE A 88 -8.24 0.08 0.39
N ILE A 89 -7.12 -0.61 0.40
CA ILE A 89 -5.78 -0.02 0.29
C ILE A 89 -5.11 -0.65 -0.92
N GLU A 90 -4.57 0.16 -1.82
CA GLU A 90 -3.74 -0.30 -2.93
C GLU A 90 -2.38 0.37 -2.82
N SER A 91 -1.35 -0.41 -2.52
CA SER A 91 0.04 0.04 -2.51
C SER A 91 0.74 -0.52 -3.74
N GLY A 92 1.31 0.37 -4.55
CA GLY A 92 1.70 0.08 -5.94
C GLY A 92 0.68 0.56 -6.97
N ALA A 93 0.03 1.69 -6.71
CA ALA A 93 -1.13 2.12 -7.51
C ALA A 93 -0.77 2.64 -8.91
N ALA A 94 0.50 2.89 -9.22
CA ALA A 94 0.99 3.38 -10.51
C ALA A 94 0.20 4.61 -11.01
N ASP A 95 -0.42 4.52 -12.19
CA ASP A 95 -1.22 5.61 -12.77
C ASP A 95 -2.67 5.67 -12.23
N GLY A 96 -3.01 4.78 -11.29
CA GLY A 96 -4.33 4.68 -10.67
C GLY A 96 -5.40 4.01 -11.53
N LEU A 97 -5.11 3.66 -12.78
CA LEU A 97 -6.09 3.16 -13.76
C LEU A 97 -5.68 1.82 -14.36
N TYR A 98 -4.51 1.78 -14.98
CA TYR A 98 -4.01 0.61 -15.68
C TYR A 98 -3.66 -0.50 -14.68
N HIS A 99 -4.25 -1.68 -14.89
CA HIS A 99 -4.08 -2.86 -14.01
C HIS A 99 -4.45 -2.65 -12.54
N SER A 100 -5.19 -1.59 -12.20
CA SER A 100 -5.60 -1.37 -10.81
C SER A 100 -6.50 -2.51 -10.31
N ASN A 101 -6.15 -3.03 -9.13
CA ASN A 101 -6.90 -4.09 -8.45
C ASN A 101 -8.15 -3.57 -7.73
N THR A 102 -8.33 -2.25 -7.66
CA THR A 102 -9.41 -1.61 -6.89
C THR A 102 -10.35 -0.75 -7.71
N LEU A 103 -10.00 -0.42 -8.97
CA LEU A 103 -10.80 0.46 -9.82
C LEU A 103 -12.22 -0.07 -10.01
N PHE A 104 -12.38 -1.34 -10.38
CA PHE A 104 -13.69 -1.98 -10.48
C PHE A 104 -14.51 -1.94 -9.17
N LEU A 105 -13.85 -2.13 -8.02
CA LEU A 105 -14.53 -2.12 -6.71
C LEU A 105 -15.02 -0.71 -6.37
N GLU A 106 -14.23 0.32 -6.68
CA GLU A 106 -14.66 1.70 -6.55
C GLU A 106 -15.83 2.02 -7.48
N THR A 107 -15.67 1.79 -8.78
CA THR A 107 -16.61 2.26 -9.81
C THR A 107 -17.91 1.46 -9.81
N GLN A 108 -17.87 0.15 -9.57
CA GLN A 108 -19.04 -0.74 -9.68
C GLN A 108 -19.64 -1.10 -8.33
N ARG A 109 -18.82 -1.17 -7.27
CA ARG A 109 -19.25 -1.55 -5.91
C ARG A 109 -19.35 -0.38 -4.94
N ASN A 110 -19.04 0.85 -5.37
CA ASN A 110 -19.07 2.05 -4.53
C ASN A 110 -18.13 1.94 -3.33
N TRP A 111 -17.00 1.25 -3.51
CA TRP A 111 -15.95 1.23 -2.49
C TRP A 111 -15.23 2.57 -2.45
N THR A 112 -14.63 2.87 -1.31
CA THR A 112 -13.65 3.95 -1.18
C THR A 112 -12.34 3.36 -0.65
N GLY A 113 -11.33 4.17 -0.42
CA GLY A 113 -10.03 3.66 -0.02
C GLY A 113 -8.92 4.67 -0.12
N ILE A 114 -7.69 4.16 -0.21
CA ILE A 114 -6.49 4.95 -0.47
C ILE A 114 -5.59 4.25 -1.50
N LEU A 115 -5.08 5.03 -2.44
CA LEU A 115 -4.03 4.64 -3.37
C LEU A 115 -2.68 5.19 -2.87
N ILE A 116 -1.66 4.33 -2.81
CA ILE A 116 -0.31 4.68 -2.37
C ILE A 116 0.65 4.43 -3.52
N GLU A 117 1.34 5.48 -3.96
CA GLU A 117 2.28 5.41 -5.08
C GLU A 117 3.52 6.28 -4.83
N PRO A 118 4.73 5.69 -4.78
CA PRO A 118 5.96 6.43 -4.51
C PRO A 118 6.50 7.20 -5.72
N ASN A 119 6.30 6.70 -6.94
CA ASN A 119 6.90 7.30 -8.14
C ASN A 119 6.23 8.67 -8.42
N PRO A 120 6.97 9.79 -8.33
CA PRO A 120 6.39 11.12 -8.48
C PRO A 120 5.75 11.34 -9.85
N SER A 121 6.30 10.74 -10.91
CA SER A 121 5.76 10.86 -12.27
C SER A 121 4.44 10.10 -12.40
N GLN A 122 4.34 8.90 -11.83
CA GLN A 122 3.11 8.11 -11.83
C GLN A 122 2.05 8.74 -10.94
N PHE A 123 2.43 9.23 -9.76
CA PHE A 123 1.52 9.91 -8.85
C PHE A 123 0.84 11.13 -9.50
N GLN A 124 1.57 11.90 -10.31
CA GLN A 124 0.99 13.00 -11.07
C GLN A 124 -0.06 12.55 -12.09
N VAL A 125 0.10 11.36 -12.69
CA VAL A 125 -0.90 10.77 -13.59
C VAL A 125 -2.10 10.26 -12.79
N LEU A 126 -1.85 9.56 -11.68
CA LEU A 126 -2.86 9.09 -10.74
C LEU A 126 -3.79 10.21 -10.27
N GLN A 127 -3.24 11.37 -9.90
CA GLN A 127 -4.06 12.52 -9.50
C GLN A 127 -4.97 13.04 -10.62
N LYS A 128 -4.56 12.91 -11.89
CA LYS A 128 -5.37 13.33 -13.05
C LYS A 128 -6.50 12.34 -13.35
N ALA A 129 -6.40 11.08 -12.90
CA ALA A 129 -7.48 10.10 -13.00
C ALA A 129 -8.71 10.49 -12.16
N LYS A 130 -8.55 11.39 -11.17
CA LYS A 130 -9.64 11.93 -10.34
C LYS A 130 -10.53 10.85 -9.71
N ARG A 131 -9.92 9.75 -9.27
CA ARG A 131 -10.60 8.69 -8.51
C ARG A 131 -11.24 9.26 -7.24
N ASN A 132 -12.37 8.67 -6.86
CA ASN A 132 -13.15 9.01 -5.68
C ASN A 132 -12.65 8.24 -4.44
N CYS A 133 -11.35 8.28 -4.22
CA CYS A 133 -10.65 7.69 -3.09
C CYS A 133 -9.49 8.60 -2.67
N HIS A 134 -8.96 8.39 -1.47
CA HIS A 134 -7.76 9.11 -1.04
C HIS A 134 -6.54 8.70 -1.87
N SER A 135 -5.51 9.54 -1.88
CA SER A 135 -4.21 9.18 -2.43
C SER A 135 -3.07 9.69 -1.55
N LEU A 136 -1.94 8.99 -1.58
CA LEU A 136 -0.72 9.36 -0.87
C LEU A 136 0.50 9.13 -1.76
N GLN A 137 1.31 10.18 -1.93
CA GLN A 137 2.60 10.07 -2.62
C GLN A 137 3.66 9.61 -1.62
N GLY A 138 4.10 8.37 -1.73
CA GLY A 138 4.99 7.74 -0.76
C GLY A 138 4.87 6.23 -0.81
N CYS A 139 5.44 5.55 0.19
CA CYS A 139 5.39 4.09 0.25
C CYS A 139 5.02 3.56 1.64
N LEU A 140 4.73 2.26 1.72
CA LEU A 140 4.65 1.58 3.00
C LEU A 140 6.05 1.34 3.54
N SER A 141 6.28 1.71 4.79
CA SER A 141 7.55 1.50 5.47
C SER A 141 7.79 0.01 5.70
N VAL A 142 9.03 -0.43 5.46
CA VAL A 142 9.49 -1.79 5.82
C VAL A 142 9.87 -1.87 7.30
N HIS A 143 9.74 -0.76 8.02
CA HIS A 143 9.90 -0.65 9.46
C HIS A 143 8.62 -0.15 10.14
N ASN A 144 8.55 -0.27 11.47
CA ASN A 144 7.43 0.21 12.26
C ASN A 144 7.47 1.74 12.56
N TYR A 145 8.31 2.50 11.84
CA TYR A 145 8.45 3.95 11.92
C TYR A 145 8.44 4.59 10.53
N ALA A 146 8.23 5.90 10.48
CA ALA A 146 8.31 6.67 9.23
C ALA A 146 9.78 6.89 8.84
N GLU A 147 10.08 6.73 7.56
CA GLU A 147 11.44 6.86 7.05
C GLU A 147 11.47 7.44 5.63
N GLU A 148 12.58 8.06 5.27
CA GLU A 148 12.83 8.49 3.89
C GLU A 148 13.80 7.52 3.22
N VAL A 149 13.33 6.86 2.16
CA VAL A 149 14.10 5.88 1.42
C VAL A 149 14.50 6.41 0.04
N THR A 150 15.48 5.77 -0.57
CA THR A 150 15.77 5.95 -1.99
C THR A 150 14.96 4.93 -2.78
N PHE A 151 14.17 5.39 -3.76
CA PHE A 151 13.32 4.55 -4.60
C PHE A 151 13.81 4.57 -6.05
N LEU A 152 13.80 3.41 -6.69
CA LEU A 152 14.19 3.21 -8.08
C LEU A 152 12.94 3.31 -8.96
N ASN A 153 12.85 4.34 -9.81
CA ASN A 153 11.67 4.56 -10.65
C ASN A 153 11.86 3.95 -12.05
N ALA A 154 10.90 3.15 -12.50
CA ALA A 154 10.95 2.46 -13.80
C ALA A 154 9.57 2.44 -14.50
N GLY A 155 8.90 3.59 -14.59
CA GLY A 155 7.56 3.70 -15.17
C GLY A 155 6.49 3.18 -14.20
N HIS A 156 5.69 2.20 -14.63
CA HIS A 156 4.69 1.52 -13.79
C HIS A 156 5.32 0.53 -12.79
N VAL A 157 6.64 0.37 -12.84
CA VAL A 157 7.41 -0.54 -11.99
C VAL A 157 8.38 0.29 -11.13
N GLY A 158 8.79 -0.25 -9.98
CA GLY A 158 9.78 0.40 -9.12
C GLY A 158 10.17 -0.45 -7.92
N GLY A 159 10.92 0.11 -6.98
CA GLY A 159 11.25 -0.59 -5.73
C GLY A 159 12.14 0.22 -4.80
N ILE A 160 12.11 -0.13 -3.51
CA ILE A 160 12.98 0.50 -2.50
C ILE A 160 14.41 0.00 -2.69
N LYS A 161 15.36 0.93 -2.89
CA LYS A 161 16.77 0.59 -3.09
C LYS A 161 17.34 -0.08 -1.84
N GLY A 162 17.85 -1.30 -1.99
CA GLY A 162 18.50 -2.05 -0.91
C GLY A 162 17.55 -2.95 -0.09
N VAL A 163 16.25 -2.87 -0.34
CA VAL A 163 15.29 -3.92 0.06
C VAL A 163 15.21 -4.91 -1.09
N ASN A 164 15.10 -6.20 -0.77
CA ASN A 164 15.11 -7.36 -1.67
C ASN A 164 14.80 -6.99 -3.12
N VAL A 165 15.87 -6.81 -3.90
CA VAL A 165 15.78 -6.28 -5.26
C VAL A 165 14.94 -7.26 -6.08
N PRO A 166 13.77 -6.85 -6.62
CA PRO A 166 12.84 -7.75 -7.31
C PRO A 166 13.54 -8.50 -8.43
N ARG A 167 12.98 -9.65 -8.80
CA ARG A 167 13.51 -10.54 -9.85
C ARG A 167 13.67 -9.83 -11.21
N SER A 168 12.94 -8.74 -11.43
CA SER A 168 13.05 -7.84 -12.59
C SER A 168 14.37 -7.05 -12.61
N ILE A 169 15.02 -6.86 -11.47
CA ILE A 169 16.27 -6.10 -11.28
C ILE A 169 17.44 -7.04 -10.88
N SER A 170 17.17 -8.17 -10.19
CA SER A 170 18.19 -9.09 -9.68
C SER A 170 18.72 -10.14 -10.67
N GLN A 171 18.23 -10.18 -11.92
CA GLN A 171 19.02 -10.79 -13.01
C GLN A 171 20.20 -9.89 -13.40
N GLN A 172 21.23 -9.92 -12.56
CA GLN A 172 22.58 -9.37 -12.80
C GLN A 172 23.28 -9.88 -14.07
N ARG A 173 22.64 -10.74 -14.89
CA ARG A 173 23.24 -11.28 -16.12
C ARG A 173 22.91 -10.51 -17.41
N THR A 174 22.07 -9.48 -17.39
CA THR A 174 21.88 -8.58 -18.56
C THR A 174 21.53 -7.14 -18.15
N TRP A 175 22.34 -6.52 -17.30
CA TRP A 175 22.30 -5.06 -17.05
C TRP A 175 22.55 -4.22 -18.32
N SER A 176 23.00 -4.84 -19.42
CA SER A 176 23.17 -4.20 -20.73
C SER A 176 21.88 -4.01 -21.53
N ASN A 177 20.76 -4.67 -21.17
CA ASN A 177 19.50 -4.58 -21.92
C ASN A 177 18.39 -3.78 -21.21
N TYR A 178 18.58 -3.37 -19.95
CA TYR A 178 17.60 -2.59 -19.18
C TYR A 178 17.97 -1.10 -19.13
N ARG A 179 17.60 -0.34 -20.17
CA ARG A 179 17.40 1.13 -20.11
C ARG A 179 16.16 1.51 -19.25
N ARG A 180 15.91 0.81 -18.13
CA ARG A 180 14.59 0.83 -17.43
C ARG A 180 14.54 1.60 -16.11
N ILE A 181 15.65 1.77 -15.38
CA ILE A 181 15.65 2.77 -14.30
C ILE A 181 15.67 4.14 -14.97
N SER A 182 14.58 4.87 -14.82
CA SER A 182 14.46 6.22 -15.36
C SER A 182 15.21 7.21 -14.48
N PHE A 183 15.04 7.12 -13.15
CA PHE A 183 15.71 7.96 -12.15
C PHE A 183 15.52 7.42 -10.72
N GLU A 184 16.32 7.92 -9.77
CA GLU A 184 16.13 7.69 -8.33
C GLU A 184 15.40 8.88 -7.70
N SER A 185 14.53 8.62 -6.72
CA SER A 185 13.87 9.67 -5.93
C SER A 185 13.97 9.37 -4.43
N ARG A 186 13.96 10.43 -3.61
CA ARG A 186 13.73 10.32 -2.17
C ARG A 186 12.23 10.32 -1.92
N VAL A 187 11.74 9.34 -1.18
CA VAL A 187 10.31 9.20 -0.88
C VAL A 187 10.10 8.89 0.58
N GLN A 188 9.08 9.52 1.14
CA GLN A 188 8.63 9.26 2.49
C GLN A 188 7.81 7.97 2.51
N CYS A 189 8.13 7.10 3.45
CA CYS A 189 7.40 5.89 3.71
C CYS A 189 6.87 5.87 5.14
N PHE A 190 5.70 5.26 5.31
CA PHE A 190 4.97 5.25 6.58
C PHE A 190 4.51 3.84 6.93
N PRO A 191 4.49 3.45 8.22
CA PRO A 191 3.85 2.22 8.63
C PRO A 191 2.38 2.22 8.23
N LEU A 192 1.87 1.09 7.73
CA LEU A 192 0.47 0.94 7.30
C LEU A 192 -0.52 1.43 8.38
N TYR A 193 -0.25 1.09 9.64
CA TYR A 193 -1.10 1.48 10.75
C TYR A 193 -1.17 3.01 10.97
N SER A 194 -0.08 3.74 10.71
CA SER A 194 -0.07 5.20 10.82
C SER A 194 -0.96 5.86 9.75
N ILE A 195 -0.97 5.29 8.54
CA ILE A 195 -1.85 5.73 7.44
C ILE A 195 -3.31 5.43 7.78
N LEU A 196 -3.60 4.22 8.29
CA LEU A 196 -4.94 3.86 8.75
C LEU A 196 -5.45 4.81 9.82
N LEU A 197 -4.63 5.10 10.84
CA LEU A 197 -4.99 6.08 11.88
C LEU A 197 -5.27 7.48 11.31
N ALA A 198 -4.51 7.92 10.32
CA ALA A 198 -4.72 9.20 9.63
C ALA A 198 -6.07 9.25 8.89
N LEU A 199 -6.61 8.10 8.51
CA LEU A 199 -7.91 7.92 7.85
C LEU A 199 -9.05 7.54 8.83
N GLY A 200 -8.82 7.61 10.14
CA GLY A 200 -9.83 7.27 11.15
C GLY A 200 -9.92 5.77 11.48
N ASN A 201 -8.89 5.00 11.14
CA ASN A 201 -8.75 3.55 11.37
C ASN A 201 -9.92 2.72 10.84
N PRO A 202 -10.25 2.81 9.53
CA PRO A 202 -11.32 2.02 8.94
C PRO A 202 -10.97 0.54 8.96
N ARG A 203 -12.02 -0.31 8.97
CA ARG A 203 -11.87 -1.70 8.55
C ARG A 203 -11.48 -1.73 7.08
N VAL A 204 -10.47 -2.53 6.72
CA VAL A 204 -10.02 -2.71 5.35
C VAL A 204 -10.64 -3.99 4.80
N ASP A 205 -11.43 -3.89 3.74
CA ASP A 205 -12.00 -5.04 3.05
C ASP A 205 -10.99 -5.71 2.14
N LEU A 206 -10.16 -4.93 1.44
CA LEU A 206 -9.08 -5.39 0.58
C LEU A 206 -7.80 -4.61 0.84
N LEU A 207 -6.72 -5.30 1.20
CA LEU A 207 -5.36 -4.80 1.07
C LEU A 207 -4.76 -5.43 -0.20
N SER A 208 -4.54 -4.62 -1.24
CA SER A 208 -3.74 -4.97 -2.42
C SER A 208 -2.31 -4.49 -2.19
N LEU A 209 -1.38 -5.42 -2.09
CA LEU A 209 0.03 -5.18 -1.79
C LEU A 209 0.89 -5.72 -2.94
N ASP A 210 1.25 -4.81 -3.84
CA ASP A 210 2.02 -5.07 -5.05
C ASP A 210 3.14 -4.01 -5.10
N VAL A 211 4.23 -4.28 -4.37
CA VAL A 211 5.27 -3.27 -4.09
C VAL A 211 6.65 -3.75 -4.52
N GLU A 212 6.67 -4.76 -5.40
CA GLU A 212 7.82 -5.27 -6.13
C GLU A 212 8.98 -5.67 -5.18
N GLY A 213 8.66 -6.50 -4.19
CA GLY A 213 9.66 -7.25 -3.40
C GLY A 213 9.79 -6.87 -1.92
N ALA A 214 9.02 -5.89 -1.44
CA ALA A 214 9.00 -5.46 -0.03
C ALA A 214 7.81 -6.01 0.79
N GLU A 215 7.01 -6.91 0.19
CA GLU A 215 5.73 -7.35 0.75
C GLU A 215 5.91 -8.03 2.10
N LEU A 216 6.91 -8.91 2.22
CA LEU A 216 7.17 -9.66 3.45
C LEU A 216 7.55 -8.72 4.59
N GLU A 217 8.47 -7.79 4.33
CA GLU A 217 8.95 -6.82 5.31
C GLU A 217 7.80 -5.94 5.78
N ILE A 218 6.97 -5.43 4.86
CA ILE A 218 5.78 -4.64 5.21
C ILE A 218 4.81 -5.45 6.07
N LEU A 219 4.50 -6.70 5.69
CA LEU A 219 3.62 -7.59 6.46
C LEU A 219 4.15 -7.85 7.88
N GLN A 220 5.47 -7.88 8.08
CA GLN A 220 6.11 -8.02 9.40
C GLN A 220 5.93 -6.78 10.28
N THR A 221 5.67 -5.61 9.70
CA THR A 221 5.46 -4.36 10.48
C THR A 221 4.03 -4.21 11.00
N ILE A 222 3.06 -4.96 10.46
CA ILE A 222 1.65 -4.76 10.74
C ILE A 222 1.33 -5.14 12.21
N PRO A 223 0.78 -4.23 13.02
CA PRO A 223 0.28 -4.57 14.35
C PRO A 223 -1.08 -5.25 14.22
N TRP A 224 -1.09 -6.56 13.98
CA TRP A 224 -2.28 -7.36 13.66
C TRP A 224 -3.39 -7.34 14.72
N ASP A 225 -3.09 -6.91 15.95
CA ASP A 225 -4.05 -6.68 17.03
C ASP A 225 -4.81 -5.34 16.91
N LYS A 226 -4.32 -4.41 16.08
CA LYS A 226 -4.85 -3.05 15.95
C LYS A 226 -5.50 -2.77 14.59
N VAL A 227 -5.34 -3.67 13.62
CA VAL A 227 -5.89 -3.54 12.28
C VAL A 227 -6.91 -4.64 12.00
N ASP A 228 -7.97 -4.28 11.28
CA ASP A 228 -8.97 -5.24 10.77
C ASP A 228 -8.89 -5.26 9.24
N ILE A 229 -8.29 -6.31 8.69
CA ILE A 229 -8.13 -6.51 7.24
C ILE A 229 -8.82 -7.82 6.86
N GLY A 230 -9.77 -7.75 5.94
CA GLY A 230 -10.61 -8.88 5.53
C GLY A 230 -9.92 -9.79 4.51
N VAL A 231 -9.44 -9.20 3.42
CA VAL A 231 -8.79 -9.89 2.30
C VAL A 231 -7.44 -9.22 2.02
N ILE A 232 -6.43 -10.05 1.75
CA ILE A 232 -5.09 -9.60 1.35
C ILE A 232 -4.80 -10.23 -0.01
N LEU A 233 -4.62 -9.37 -1.01
CA LEU A 233 -4.04 -9.73 -2.30
C LEU A 233 -2.59 -9.25 -2.27
N VAL A 234 -1.65 -10.17 -2.43
CA VAL A 234 -0.22 -9.87 -2.31
C VAL A 234 0.53 -10.46 -3.49
N GLU A 235 1.37 -9.64 -4.14
CA GLU A 235 2.34 -10.13 -5.12
C GLU A 235 3.46 -10.86 -4.38
N VAL A 236 3.83 -12.07 -4.83
CA VAL A 236 4.74 -12.93 -4.09
C VAL A 236 5.87 -13.44 -4.97
N ASP A 237 7.09 -13.07 -4.60
CA ASP A 237 8.30 -13.68 -5.11
C ASP A 237 8.50 -15.12 -4.60
N PRO A 238 9.15 -16.00 -5.40
CA PRO A 238 9.39 -17.39 -5.00
C PRO A 238 10.11 -17.59 -3.67
N TRP A 239 11.02 -16.67 -3.30
CA TRP A 239 11.79 -16.77 -2.05
C TRP A 239 11.01 -16.29 -0.81
N SER A 240 10.14 -15.28 -0.96
CA SER A 240 9.33 -14.76 0.15
C SER A 240 8.04 -15.55 0.36
N LYS A 241 7.61 -16.34 -0.64
CA LYS A 241 6.38 -17.14 -0.62
C LYS A 241 6.12 -17.88 0.68
N HIS A 242 7.05 -18.71 1.15
CA HIS A 242 6.84 -19.49 2.36
C HIS A 242 6.69 -18.59 3.59
N ALA A 243 7.49 -17.53 3.69
CA ALA A 243 7.44 -16.60 4.80
C ALA A 243 6.13 -15.80 4.83
N ILE A 244 5.64 -15.33 3.66
CA ILE A 244 4.35 -14.64 3.52
C ILE A 244 3.19 -15.55 3.89
N HIS A 245 3.18 -16.79 3.40
CA HIS A 245 2.16 -17.76 3.80
C HIS A 245 2.17 -18.01 5.31
N ASN A 246 3.36 -18.16 5.91
CA ASN A 246 3.50 -18.42 7.34
C ASN A 246 3.00 -17.26 8.20
N ILE A 247 3.43 -16.01 7.92
CA ILE A 247 3.00 -14.85 8.71
C ILE A 247 1.49 -14.63 8.60
N LEU A 248 0.92 -14.76 7.39
CA LEU A 248 -0.52 -14.61 7.20
C LEU A 248 -1.31 -15.73 7.90
N ALA A 249 -0.83 -16.98 7.84
CA ALA A 249 -1.45 -18.09 8.57
C ALA A 249 -1.40 -17.89 10.10
N LEU A 250 -0.26 -17.45 10.63
CA LEU A 250 -0.10 -17.12 12.07
C LEU A 250 -1.09 -16.06 12.53
N HIS A 251 -1.44 -15.12 11.65
CA HIS A 251 -2.43 -14.07 11.93
C HIS A 251 -3.84 -14.42 11.45
N GLY A 252 -4.14 -15.71 11.23
CA GLY A 252 -5.50 -16.22 11.03
C GLY A 252 -6.05 -16.01 9.62
N TYR A 253 -5.20 -15.81 8.62
CA TYR A 253 -5.59 -15.81 7.22
C TYR A 253 -5.46 -17.20 6.60
N VAL A 254 -6.32 -17.51 5.64
CA VAL A 254 -6.30 -18.74 4.85
C VAL A 254 -5.94 -18.37 3.41
N PHE A 255 -5.02 -19.13 2.82
CA PHE A 255 -4.74 -19.04 1.40
C PHE A 255 -5.94 -19.51 0.59
N ILE A 256 -6.39 -18.69 -0.36
CA ILE A 256 -7.55 -18.95 -1.20
C ILE A 256 -7.11 -19.49 -2.55
N ARG A 257 -6.25 -18.76 -3.26
CA ARG A 257 -5.75 -19.16 -4.59
C ARG A 257 -4.54 -18.35 -5.02
N SER A 258 -3.83 -18.88 -6.02
CA SER A 258 -2.84 -18.12 -6.80
C SER A 258 -3.52 -17.55 -8.05
N ILE A 259 -3.06 -16.39 -8.51
CA ILE A 259 -3.46 -15.75 -9.75
C ILE A 259 -2.16 -15.53 -10.55
N ARG A 260 -2.08 -16.09 -11.76
CA ARG A 260 -0.89 -16.05 -12.63
C ARG A 260 0.45 -16.49 -12.00
N GLY A 261 0.42 -17.21 -10.89
CA GLY A 261 1.60 -17.78 -10.22
C GLY A 261 2.35 -16.81 -9.29
N GLN A 262 2.15 -15.50 -9.41
CA GLN A 262 2.82 -14.46 -8.60
C GLN A 262 1.86 -13.85 -7.57
N ASP A 263 0.66 -13.46 -8.00
CA ASP A 263 -0.38 -12.96 -7.10
C ASP A 263 -0.97 -14.09 -6.24
N ARG A 264 -1.20 -13.79 -4.97
CA ARG A 264 -1.77 -14.72 -4.00
C ARG A 264 -2.84 -14.03 -3.16
N LEU A 265 -3.99 -14.68 -3.07
CA LEU A 265 -5.15 -14.17 -2.36
C LEU A 265 -5.33 -14.91 -1.02
N PHE A 266 -5.53 -14.15 0.04
CA PHE A 266 -5.75 -14.64 1.39
C PHE A 266 -6.98 -14.00 2.02
N GLN A 267 -7.72 -14.75 2.84
CA GLN A 267 -8.91 -14.26 3.55
C GLN A 267 -8.80 -14.52 5.05
N LYS A 268 -9.16 -13.53 5.87
CA LYS A 268 -9.23 -13.66 7.33
C LYS A 268 -10.31 -14.68 7.71
N ARG A 269 -9.97 -15.65 8.57
CA ARG A 269 -10.97 -16.57 9.13
C ARG A 269 -11.99 -15.79 9.95
N ARG A 270 -13.27 -15.93 9.61
CA ARG A 270 -14.38 -15.49 10.46
C ARG A 270 -14.88 -16.66 11.31
N PRO A 271 -15.07 -16.48 12.63
CA PRO A 271 -15.71 -17.49 13.47
C PRO A 271 -17.09 -17.86 12.90
N GLY A 272 -17.39 -19.15 12.78
CA GLY A 272 -18.70 -19.64 12.32
C GLY A 272 -18.89 -19.75 10.80
N VAL A 273 -17.92 -19.33 9.98
CA VAL A 273 -17.94 -19.59 8.53
C VAL A 273 -17.19 -20.88 8.24
N SER A 274 -17.89 -21.92 7.78
CA SER A 274 -17.24 -23.14 7.29
C SER A 274 -16.49 -22.83 6.00
N HIS A 275 -15.15 -22.90 6.04
CA HIS A 275 -14.30 -22.73 4.86
C HIS A 275 -14.26 -24.01 4.00
N GLN A 276 -15.07 -25.04 4.32
CA GLN A 276 -15.11 -26.32 3.59
C GLN A 276 -15.54 -26.19 2.12
N LYS A 277 -16.14 -25.06 1.71
CA LYS A 277 -16.49 -24.80 0.31
C LYS A 277 -15.38 -24.23 -0.57
N LEU A 278 -14.23 -23.85 0.00
CA LEU A 278 -13.13 -23.24 -0.76
C LEU A 278 -12.08 -24.25 -1.27
N PHE A 279 -12.14 -25.51 -0.84
CA PHE A 279 -11.17 -26.55 -1.21
C PHE A 279 -11.51 -27.37 -2.47
N THR A 280 -12.62 -27.09 -3.16
CA THR A 280 -13.07 -27.92 -4.31
C THR A 280 -13.08 -27.24 -5.67
N MET A 281 -12.43 -26.09 -5.83
CA MET A 281 -12.10 -25.59 -7.17
C MET A 281 -10.70 -24.97 -7.14
N PHE A 282 -9.85 -25.39 -8.07
CA PHE A 282 -8.53 -24.82 -8.38
C PHE A 282 -7.30 -25.37 -7.62
N ASP A 283 -7.29 -26.67 -7.33
CA ASP A 283 -6.05 -27.45 -7.48
C ASP A 283 -6.09 -28.06 -8.89
N GLU A 284 -5.59 -27.35 -9.90
CA GLU A 284 -5.06 -27.92 -11.14
C GLU A 284 -4.34 -26.83 -11.98
N ALA A 285 -3.11 -27.16 -12.38
CA ALA A 285 -2.13 -26.46 -13.22
C ALA A 285 -1.20 -25.43 -12.55
#